data_AF-A0A7J7EHE0-F1
#
_entry.id   AF-A0A7J7EHE0-F1
#
_cell.length_a   1.000
_cell.length_b   1.000
_cell.length_c   1.000
_cell.angle_alpha   90.00
_cell.angle_beta   90.00
_cell.angle_gamma   90.00
#
_symmetry.space_group_name_H-M   'P 1'
#
loop_
_entity.id
_entity.type
_entity.pdbx_description
1 polymer ?
#
loop_
_entity_poly.entity_id
_entity_poly.type
_entity_poly.pdbx_seq_one_letter_code
_entity_poly.pdbx_strand_id
1 'polypeptide(L)'
;IEKESCGDPGTPLYGIREGDGFSNRDVLRFECQFGFELIGEKSIVCQENNQWSANIPICICEYQMLCFQIAYVTLSLHIIAFKYNTGSKEVT
;
A
#
# COMPACT_ATOMS: atom_id res chain seq x y z
N ILE A 1 -6.80 13.18 -33.04
CA ILE A 1 -5.84 13.54 -31.98
C ILE A 1 -5.99 12.47 -30.94
N GLU A 2 -5.05 11.53 -30.87
CA GLU A 2 -5.03 10.57 -29.76
C GLU A 2 -4.82 11.38 -28.50
N LYS A 3 -5.75 11.28 -27.55
CA LYS A 3 -5.69 12.02 -26.30
C LYS A 3 -4.46 11.52 -25.56
N GLU A 4 -3.40 12.33 -25.50
CA GLU A 4 -2.17 11.99 -24.78
C GLU A 4 -2.53 11.75 -23.30
N SER A 5 -2.57 10.46 -22.95
CA SER A 5 -3.17 9.98 -21.71
C SER A 5 -2.37 8.78 -21.23
N CYS A 6 -1.98 8.80 -19.96
CA CYS A 6 -1.16 7.74 -19.35
C CYS A 6 -1.92 6.45 -19.03
N GLY A 7 -3.24 6.44 -19.27
CA GLY A 7 -4.13 5.32 -18.91
C GLY A 7 -4.40 5.25 -17.41
N ASP A 8 -5.40 4.47 -16.99
CA ASP A 8 -5.72 4.30 -15.57
C ASP A 8 -4.64 3.40 -14.91
N PRO A 9 -3.84 3.92 -13.97
CA PRO A 9 -2.82 3.12 -13.28
C PRO A 9 -3.44 2.19 -12.22
N GLY A 10 -4.73 2.31 -11.95
CA GLY A 10 -5.43 1.57 -10.90
C GLY A 10 -5.31 2.22 -9.52
N THR A 11 -5.83 1.51 -8.51
CA THR A 11 -5.82 1.96 -7.11
C THR A 11 -5.12 0.90 -6.27
N PRO A 12 -4.21 1.30 -5.36
CA PRO A 12 -3.57 0.36 -4.43
C PRO A 12 -4.59 -0.41 -3.60
N LEU A 13 -4.34 -1.70 -3.38
CA LEU A 13 -5.13 -2.51 -2.47
C LEU A 13 -5.00 -1.95 -1.04
N TYR A 14 -6.12 -1.80 -0.32
CA TYR A 14 -6.17 -1.13 0.99
C TYR A 14 -5.70 0.34 0.96
N GLY A 15 -5.68 0.95 -0.22
CA GLY A 15 -5.41 2.36 -0.40
C GLY A 15 -6.55 3.08 -1.12
N ILE A 16 -6.40 4.40 -1.17
CA ILE A 16 -7.33 5.35 -1.75
C ILE A 16 -6.52 6.18 -2.75
N ARG A 17 -7.11 6.46 -3.91
CA ARG A 17 -6.55 7.34 -4.92
C ARG A 17 -7.37 8.63 -4.97
N GLU A 18 -6.69 9.76 -4.90
CA GLU A 18 -7.26 11.06 -5.17
C GLU A 18 -6.88 11.51 -6.58
N GLY A 19 -7.88 11.94 -7.35
CA GLY A 19 -7.75 12.31 -8.75
C GLY A 19 -8.25 11.23 -9.71
N ASP A 20 -8.83 11.69 -10.81
CA ASP A 20 -9.41 10.91 -11.90
C ASP A 20 -8.90 11.35 -13.28
N GLY A 21 -8.03 12.37 -13.32
CA GLY A 21 -7.35 12.84 -14.52
C GLY A 21 -6.24 11.89 -14.97
N PHE A 22 -6.21 11.59 -16.26
CA PHE A 22 -5.19 10.74 -16.89
C PHE A 22 -4.44 11.46 -18.02
N SER A 23 -4.67 12.76 -18.21
CA SER A 23 -4.05 13.59 -19.24
C SER A 23 -2.68 14.10 -18.82
N ASN A 24 -1.86 14.51 -19.79
CA ASN A 24 -0.53 15.06 -19.52
C ASN A 24 -0.56 16.16 -18.45
N ARG A 25 0.35 16.04 -17.47
CA ARG A 25 0.48 16.85 -16.25
C ARG A 25 -0.57 16.60 -15.16
N ASP A 26 -1.53 15.70 -15.36
CA ASP A 26 -2.41 15.29 -14.28
C ASP A 26 -1.62 14.60 -13.17
N VAL A 27 -2.05 14.82 -11.94
CA VAL A 27 -1.41 14.30 -10.73
C VAL A 27 -2.40 13.45 -9.98
N LEU A 28 -2.01 12.22 -9.69
CA LEU A 28 -2.75 11.31 -8.82
C LEU A 28 -2.03 11.24 -7.48
N ARG A 29 -2.78 11.31 -6.39
CA ARG A 29 -2.25 11.12 -5.02
C ARG A 29 -2.81 9.84 -4.44
N PHE A 30 -2.01 9.19 -3.61
CA PHE A 30 -2.35 7.94 -2.97
C PHE A 30 -2.20 8.06 -1.46
N GLU A 31 -3.14 7.45 -0.77
CA GLU A 31 -3.15 7.34 0.68
C GLU A 31 -3.52 5.91 1.05
N CYS A 32 -2.96 5.39 2.13
CA CYS A 32 -3.32 4.08 2.65
C CYS A 32 -4.41 4.22 3.72
N GLN A 33 -5.29 3.22 3.80
CA GLN A 33 -6.29 3.16 4.85
C GLN A 33 -5.62 3.08 6.23
N PHE A 34 -6.37 3.44 7.28
CA PHE A 34 -5.86 3.40 8.65
C PHE A 34 -5.29 2.01 9.01
N GLY A 35 -4.07 1.99 9.54
CA GLY A 35 -3.35 0.75 9.91
C GLY A 35 -2.45 0.18 8.81
N PHE A 36 -2.39 0.83 7.64
CA PHE A 36 -1.50 0.48 6.53
C PHE A 36 -0.47 1.58 6.27
N GLU A 37 0.75 1.16 5.94
CA GLU A 37 1.86 2.03 5.54
C GLU A 37 2.01 2.04 4.01
N LEU A 38 2.23 3.23 3.47
CA LEU A 38 2.44 3.45 2.03
C LEU A 38 3.90 3.22 1.67
N ILE A 39 4.14 2.23 0.80
CA ILE A 39 5.45 1.95 0.22
C ILE A 39 5.50 2.41 -1.22
N GLY A 40 6.38 3.38 -1.51
CA GLY A 40 6.56 3.97 -2.83
C GLY A 40 6.23 5.46 -2.86
N GLU A 41 5.91 5.97 -4.05
CA GLU A 41 5.59 7.39 -4.24
C GLU A 41 4.14 7.69 -3.82
N LYS A 42 3.96 8.72 -2.99
CA LYS A 42 2.63 9.20 -2.58
C LYS A 42 1.86 9.90 -3.72
N SER A 43 2.55 10.30 -4.77
CA SER A 43 1.95 10.96 -5.92
C SER A 43 2.68 10.62 -7.21
N ILE A 44 1.92 10.45 -8.28
CA ILE A 44 2.44 10.20 -9.63
C ILE A 44 1.90 11.25 -10.59
N VAL A 45 2.69 11.59 -11.60
CA VAL A 45 2.36 12.61 -12.61
C VAL A 45 2.34 11.96 -13.99
N CYS A 46 1.33 12.26 -14.79
CA CYS A 46 1.29 11.84 -16.19
C CYS A 46 2.29 12.68 -17.00
N GLN A 47 3.32 12.04 -17.54
CA GLN A 47 4.38 12.69 -18.29
C GLN A 47 4.05 12.71 -19.79
N GLU A 48 4.65 13.64 -20.53
CA GLU A 48 4.42 13.85 -21.98
C GLU A 48 4.77 12.62 -22.86
N ASN A 49 5.46 11.63 -22.29
CA ASN A 49 5.73 10.33 -22.92
C ASN A 49 4.58 9.31 -22.75
N ASN A 50 3.40 9.76 -22.29
CA ASN A 50 2.23 8.95 -21.95
C ASN A 50 2.52 7.85 -20.90
N GLN A 51 3.46 8.11 -19.99
CA GLN A 51 3.76 7.24 -18.86
C GLN A 51 3.64 8.00 -17.53
N TRP A 52 3.26 7.27 -16.49
CA TRP A 52 3.27 7.79 -15.14
C TRP A 52 4.71 7.92 -14.64
N SER A 53 4.98 8.98 -13.87
CA SER A 53 6.31 9.26 -13.32
C SER A 53 6.83 8.18 -12.38
N ALA A 54 5.94 7.39 -11.79
CA ALA A 54 6.26 6.20 -11.00
C ALA A 54 5.08 5.20 -11.04
N ASN A 55 5.32 3.99 -10.54
CA ASN A 55 4.28 2.99 -10.37
C ASN A 55 3.35 3.35 -9.20
N ILE A 56 2.15 2.75 -9.18
CA ILE A 56 1.27 2.85 -8.02
C ILE A 56 1.98 2.32 -6.76
N PRO A 57 1.83 3.00 -5.60
CA PRO A 57 2.40 2.52 -4.36
C PRO A 57 1.68 1.26 -3.87
N ILE A 58 2.24 0.61 -2.85
CA ILE A 58 1.64 -0.55 -2.19
C ILE A 58 1.34 -0.18 -0.74
N CYS A 59 0.14 -0.50 -0.27
CA CYS A 59 -0.22 -0.37 1.14
C CYS A 59 0.03 -1.70 1.86
N ILE A 60 0.96 -1.70 2.82
CA ILE A 60 1.27 -2.88 3.62
C ILE A 60 0.76 -2.68 5.05
N CYS A 61 0.25 -3.72 5.68
CA CYS A 61 -0.05 -3.64 7.12
C CYS A 61 1.28 -3.45 7.86
N GLU A 62 1.43 -2.40 8.69
CA GLU A 62 2.60 -2.26 9.57
C GLU A 62 2.75 -3.46 10.52
N TYR A 63 1.64 -4.16 10.76
CA TYR A 63 1.62 -5.47 11.42
C TYR A 63 1.82 -6.63 10.44
N GLN A 64 2.72 -6.52 9.47
CA GLN A 64 3.11 -7.60 8.55
C GLN A 64 3.42 -8.90 9.33
N MET A 65 3.95 -8.77 10.55
CA MET A 65 4.18 -9.89 11.48
C MET A 65 2.89 -10.51 12.05
N LEU A 66 1.78 -9.79 12.15
CA LEU A 66 0.45 -10.36 12.50
C LEU A 66 -0.32 -10.87 11.27
N CYS A 67 -0.06 -10.34 10.07
CA CYS A 67 -0.71 -10.83 8.84
C CYS A 67 -0.16 -12.21 8.40
N PHE A 68 1.12 -12.50 8.67
CA PHE A 68 1.75 -13.77 8.27
C PHE A 68 1.86 -14.81 9.40
N GLN A 69 1.80 -14.45 10.68
CA GLN A 69 1.94 -15.42 11.78
C GLN A 69 0.76 -16.39 11.93
N ILE A 70 -0.45 -16.05 11.45
CA ILE A 70 -1.64 -16.91 11.64
C ILE A 70 -1.62 -18.14 10.70
N ALA A 71 -0.91 -18.07 9.56
CA ALA A 71 -0.74 -19.22 8.67
C ALA A 71 0.36 -20.18 9.17
N TYR A 72 1.43 -19.65 9.76
CA TYR A 72 2.55 -20.47 10.23
C TYR A 72 2.27 -21.15 11.58
N VAL A 73 1.52 -20.48 12.47
CA VAL A 73 1.21 -20.98 13.82
C VAL A 73 0.06 -21.99 13.84
N THR A 74 -0.91 -21.91 12.92
CA THR A 74 -2.02 -22.88 12.83
C THR A 74 -1.62 -24.22 12.19
N LEU A 75 -0.56 -24.22 11.36
CA LEU A 75 -0.01 -25.43 10.72
C LEU A 75 0.91 -26.25 11.63
N SER A 76 1.43 -25.65 12.71
CA SER A 76 2.44 -26.25 13.60
C SER A 76 1.89 -26.64 14.98
N LEU A 77 0.55 -26.67 15.14
CA LEU A 77 -0.23 -27.00 16.35
C LEU A 77 -0.04 -28.44 16.91
N HIS A 78 1.14 -29.04 16.79
CA HIS A 78 1.52 -30.22 17.56
C HIS A 78 2.78 -30.05 18.42
N ILE A 79 3.62 -29.02 18.26
CA ILE A 79 4.86 -28.94 19.05
C ILE A 79 5.25 -27.48 19.40
N ILE A 80 5.25 -27.18 20.71
CA ILE A 80 5.92 -26.08 21.46
C ILE A 80 5.19 -24.73 21.62
N ALA A 81 4.80 -24.47 22.86
CA ALA A 81 4.49 -23.15 23.41
C ALA A 81 5.68 -22.19 23.28
N PHE A 82 5.57 -21.16 22.43
CA PHE A 82 6.52 -20.04 22.42
C PHE A 82 5.85 -18.77 22.94
N LYS A 83 6.29 -18.39 24.14
CA LYS A 83 6.18 -17.06 24.73
C LYS A 83 6.62 -16.00 23.72
N TYR A 84 5.75 -15.05 23.40
CA TYR A 84 6.18 -13.68 23.12
C TYR A 84 5.56 -12.77 24.17
N ASN A 85 6.28 -12.64 25.28
CA ASN A 85 6.06 -11.61 26.26
C ASN A 85 7.05 -10.49 25.96
N THR A 86 6.58 -9.38 25.40
CA THR A 86 7.25 -8.08 25.49
C THR A 86 6.17 -7.03 25.70
N GLY A 87 5.80 -6.83 26.97
CA GLY A 87 5.00 -5.68 27.39
C GLY A 87 5.77 -4.36 27.20
N SER A 88 5.07 -3.32 26.75
CA SER A 88 5.13 -1.95 27.29
C SER A 88 4.40 -0.97 26.34
N LYS A 89 3.14 -0.67 26.65
CA LYS A 89 2.61 0.70 26.58
C LYS A 89 1.75 0.89 27.82
N GLU A 90 2.37 1.39 28.90
CA GLU A 90 1.62 2.07 29.95
C GLU A 90 0.94 3.27 29.29
N VAL A 91 -0.39 3.24 29.24
CA VAL A 91 -1.21 4.44 29.05
C VAL A 91 -1.56 4.90 30.46
N THR A 92 -1.15 6.12 30.80
CA THR A 92 -1.29 6.77 32.11
C THR A 92 -2.72 6.78 32.62
#